data_AF-J2W833-F1
#
_entry.id   AF-J2W833-F1
#
_cell.length_a   1.000
_cell.length_b   1.000
_cell.length_c   1.000
_cell.angle_alpha   90.00
_cell.angle_beta   90.00
_cell.angle_gamma   90.00
#
_symmetry.space_group_name_H-M   'P 1'
#
loop_
_entity.id
_entity.type
_entity.pdbx_description
1 polymer ?
#
loop_
_entity_poly.entity_id
_entity_poly.type
_entity_poly.pdbx_seq_one_letter_code
_entity_poly.pdbx_strand_id
1 'polypeptide(L)'
;MASIDETKQFIPLNIAVLTVSDTRALADDKSGQTLADRLTAAGHHLAAREIVTDDVEAIRAVIRRWIADDGVDVVITTGGTGFTGRDVTPEAIEPLFEKRMDGFSIAFHLLSHAKIGTSTIQSRATAGVAGATYIFCLPGSPGACRDGWDGILAAQLDYRTRPCNFVEIMSRLDEHLRRPKAQGATV
;
A
#
# COMPACT_ATOMS: atom_id res chain seq x y z
N MET A 1 -3.81 -0.42 -23.28
CA MET A 1 -2.63 -0.08 -22.44
C MET A 1 -3.03 1.08 -21.55
N ALA A 2 -2.44 1.19 -20.35
CA ALA A 2 -2.69 2.32 -19.48
C ALA A 2 -2.26 3.62 -20.18
N SER A 3 -3.03 4.68 -20.01
CA SER A 3 -2.73 6.01 -20.56
C SER A 3 -3.16 7.11 -19.61
N ILE A 4 -2.52 8.26 -19.71
CA ILE A 4 -2.87 9.46 -18.95
C ILE A 4 -3.93 10.25 -19.71
N ASP A 5 -5.00 10.60 -19.00
CA ASP A 5 -6.02 11.54 -19.43
C ASP A 5 -5.61 12.97 -19.07
N GLU A 6 -4.98 13.67 -20.01
CA GLU A 6 -4.52 15.05 -19.83
C GLU A 6 -5.67 16.06 -19.59
N THR A 7 -6.93 15.65 -19.76
CA THR A 7 -8.09 16.49 -19.44
C THR A 7 -8.46 16.46 -17.95
N LYS A 8 -8.01 15.42 -17.22
CA LYS A 8 -8.20 15.30 -15.77
C LYS A 8 -7.05 15.97 -15.03
N GLN A 9 -7.35 16.61 -13.91
CA GLN A 9 -6.31 17.14 -13.01
C GLN A 9 -5.78 16.03 -12.12
N PHE A 10 -4.50 16.11 -11.77
CA PHE A 10 -3.91 15.25 -10.76
C PHE A 10 -4.52 15.56 -9.38
N ILE A 11 -4.81 14.52 -8.61
CA ILE A 11 -5.33 14.63 -7.25
C ILE A 11 -4.25 14.08 -6.31
N PRO A 12 -3.57 14.94 -5.52
CA PRO A 12 -2.62 14.50 -4.51
C PRO A 12 -3.30 13.60 -3.47
N LEU A 13 -2.60 12.55 -3.06
CA LEU A 13 -3.03 11.64 -2.00
C LEU A 13 -2.07 11.80 -0.82
N ASN A 14 -2.57 11.54 0.38
CA ASN A 14 -1.79 11.50 1.59
C ASN A 14 -1.33 10.05 1.85
N ILE A 15 -0.03 9.81 1.65
CA ILE A 15 0.54 8.46 1.67
C ILE A 15 1.45 8.32 2.89
N ALA A 16 1.17 7.31 3.72
CA ALA A 16 2.01 6.91 4.84
C ALA A 16 2.95 5.76 4.44
N VAL A 17 4.21 5.82 4.90
CA VAL A 17 5.24 4.81 4.62
C VAL A 17 5.70 4.14 5.91
N LEU A 18 5.59 2.82 5.99
CA LEU A 18 6.08 2.01 7.11
C LEU A 18 7.23 1.11 6.68
N THR A 19 8.41 1.32 7.27
CA THR A 19 9.50 0.35 7.13
C THR A 19 9.41 -0.66 8.27
N VAL A 20 9.38 -1.95 7.94
CA VAL A 20 9.44 -3.05 8.90
C VAL A 20 10.85 -3.60 8.90
N SER A 21 11.59 -3.36 9.99
CA SER A 21 12.95 -3.85 10.16
C SER A 21 13.41 -3.82 11.61
N ASP A 22 14.02 -4.91 12.06
CA ASP A 22 14.69 -4.98 13.37
C ASP A 22 15.97 -4.14 13.50
N THR A 23 16.58 -3.72 12.37
CA THR A 23 17.95 -3.14 12.38
C THR A 23 18.05 -1.74 11.78
N ARG A 24 17.05 -1.30 11.02
CA ARG A 24 17.10 0.01 10.36
C ARG A 24 16.69 1.14 11.30
N ALA A 25 17.29 2.30 11.06
CA ALA A 25 16.85 3.59 11.53
C ALA A 25 16.55 4.50 10.34
N LEU A 26 15.94 5.67 10.57
CA LEU A 26 15.60 6.59 9.47
C LEU A 26 16.82 7.00 8.63
N ALA A 27 17.99 7.10 9.25
CA ALA A 27 19.23 7.50 8.59
C ALA A 27 19.74 6.48 7.54
N ASP A 28 19.39 5.20 7.68
CA ASP A 28 19.85 4.14 6.77
C ASP A 28 18.69 3.35 6.11
N ASP A 29 17.45 3.78 6.34
CA ASP A 29 16.25 3.28 5.67
C ASP A 29 16.16 3.76 4.22
N LYS A 30 16.92 3.09 3.36
CA LYS A 30 16.95 3.36 1.91
C LYS A 30 15.62 3.02 1.22
N SER A 31 14.89 2.02 1.71
CA SER A 31 13.65 1.54 1.07
C SER A 31 12.50 2.49 1.35
N GLY A 32 12.31 2.90 2.62
CA GLY A 32 11.34 3.94 2.96
C GLY A 32 11.68 5.28 2.31
N GLN A 33 12.97 5.66 2.23
CA GLN A 33 13.38 6.86 1.50
C GLN A 33 13.05 6.76 0.00
N THR A 34 13.29 5.60 -0.62
CA THR A 34 12.97 5.37 -2.04
C THR A 34 11.47 5.59 -2.33
N LEU A 35 10.59 5.14 -1.44
CA LEU A 35 9.14 5.34 -1.56
C LEU A 35 8.76 6.80 -1.33
N ALA A 36 9.30 7.43 -0.29
CA ALA A 36 9.07 8.84 0.03
C ALA A 36 9.47 9.78 -1.12
N ASP A 37 10.64 9.55 -1.73
CA ASP A 37 11.11 10.36 -2.86
C ASP A 37 10.19 10.20 -4.08
N ARG A 38 9.77 8.97 -4.37
CA ARG A 38 8.93 8.64 -5.52
C ARG A 38 7.53 9.22 -5.42
N LEU A 39 6.88 9.05 -4.28
CA LEU A 39 5.54 9.57 -4.07
C LEU A 39 5.52 11.10 -4.11
N THR A 40 6.55 11.73 -3.54
CA THR A 40 6.66 13.20 -3.54
C THR A 40 6.95 13.71 -4.94
N ALA A 41 7.85 13.05 -5.69
CA ALA A 41 8.15 13.41 -7.08
C ALA A 41 6.94 13.24 -8.02
N ALA A 42 6.02 12.32 -7.70
CA ALA A 42 4.76 12.15 -8.41
C ALA A 42 3.69 13.20 -8.04
N GLY A 43 3.92 14.02 -7.00
CA GLY A 43 3.00 15.07 -6.54
C GLY A 43 2.11 14.67 -5.36
N HIS A 44 2.26 13.47 -4.80
CA HIS A 44 1.56 13.08 -3.57
C HIS A 44 2.23 13.67 -2.33
N HIS A 45 1.56 13.58 -1.18
CA HIS A 45 2.09 14.02 0.10
C HIS A 45 2.58 12.84 0.94
N LEU A 46 3.77 12.98 1.53
CA LEU A 46 4.23 12.05 2.57
C LEU A 46 3.53 12.42 3.88
N ALA A 47 2.41 11.76 4.19
CA ALA A 47 1.59 12.05 5.36
C ALA A 47 2.27 11.62 6.66
N ALA A 48 2.91 10.45 6.63
CA ALA A 48 3.67 9.91 7.74
C ALA A 48 4.78 9.00 7.24
N ARG A 49 5.85 8.87 8.04
CA ARG A 49 6.89 7.87 7.82
C ARG A 49 7.38 7.34 9.15
N GLU A 50 7.31 6.03 9.33
CA GLU A 50 7.69 5.35 10.56
C GLU A 50 8.48 4.08 10.30
N ILE A 51 9.20 3.61 11.31
CA ILE A 51 9.92 2.34 11.32
C ILE A 51 9.45 1.54 12.54
N VAL A 52 9.14 0.27 12.33
CA VAL A 52 8.84 -0.69 13.41
C VAL A 52 9.67 -1.96 13.24
N THR A 53 9.88 -2.66 14.35
CA THR A 53 10.48 -3.99 14.34
C THR A 53 9.55 -5.01 13.67
N ASP A 54 10.11 -6.16 13.32
CA ASP A 54 9.38 -7.32 12.80
C ASP A 54 8.56 -7.98 13.95
N ASP A 55 7.51 -7.29 14.38
CA ASP A 55 6.59 -7.69 15.44
C ASP A 55 5.14 -7.41 15.02
N VAL A 56 4.27 -8.40 15.20
CA VAL A 56 2.89 -8.36 14.72
C VAL A 56 2.10 -7.21 15.35
N GLU A 57 2.24 -6.99 16.66
CA GLU A 57 1.46 -5.98 17.37
C GLU A 57 2.02 -4.57 17.12
N ALA A 58 3.34 -4.42 17.01
CA ALA A 58 3.96 -3.16 16.61
C ALA A 58 3.49 -2.71 15.21
N ILE A 59 3.50 -3.63 14.22
CA ILE A 59 3.01 -3.35 12.87
C ILE A 59 1.52 -2.99 12.93
N ARG A 60 0.69 -3.81 13.59
CA ARG A 60 -0.76 -3.57 13.69
C ARG A 60 -1.12 -2.27 14.37
N ALA A 61 -0.36 -1.87 15.40
CA ALA A 61 -0.61 -0.62 16.11
C ALA A 61 -0.46 0.60 15.18
N VAL A 62 0.58 0.63 14.35
CA VAL A 62 0.79 1.71 13.37
C VAL A 62 -0.28 1.67 12.28
N ILE A 63 -0.53 0.48 11.70
CA ILE A 63 -1.51 0.34 10.62
C ILE A 63 -2.92 0.71 11.07
N ARG A 64 -3.37 0.28 12.26
CA ARG A 64 -4.68 0.65 12.81
C ARG A 64 -4.79 2.15 13.08
N ARG A 65 -3.73 2.80 13.54
CA ARG A 65 -3.71 4.24 13.75
C ARG A 65 -3.92 4.98 12.44
N TRP A 66 -3.23 4.58 11.38
CA TRP A 66 -3.37 5.21 10.06
C TRP A 66 -4.70 4.87 9.37
N ILE A 67 -5.25 3.67 9.57
CA ILE A 67 -6.61 3.35 9.09
C ILE A 67 -7.67 4.26 9.74
N ALA A 68 -7.47 4.63 11.01
CA ALA A 68 -8.39 5.50 11.74
C ALA A 68 -8.15 7.00 11.52
N ASP A 69 -7.14 7.37 10.72
CA ASP A 69 -6.78 8.76 10.45
C ASP A 69 -7.32 9.18 9.09
N ASP A 70 -8.32 10.06 9.09
CA ASP A 70 -8.91 10.63 7.86
C ASP A 70 -7.88 11.40 7.00
N GLY A 71 -6.69 11.69 7.55
CA GLY A 71 -5.56 12.26 6.84
C GLY A 71 -4.68 11.24 6.10
N VAL A 72 -4.99 9.94 6.13
CA VAL A 72 -4.21 8.89 5.42
C VAL A 72 -5.07 8.13 4.42
N ASP A 73 -4.78 8.36 3.14
CA ASP A 73 -5.45 7.71 2.01
C ASP A 73 -4.85 6.33 1.69
N VAL A 74 -3.52 6.23 1.79
CA VAL A 74 -2.75 5.07 1.36
C VAL A 74 -1.64 4.79 2.36
N VAL A 75 -1.44 3.50 2.66
CA VAL A 75 -0.29 2.99 3.41
C VAL A 75 0.55 2.12 2.48
N ILE A 76 1.86 2.35 2.47
CA ILE A 76 2.83 1.49 1.80
C ILE A 76 3.82 0.98 2.84
N THR A 77 3.90 -0.34 3.00
CA THR A 77 4.90 -0.96 3.86
C THR A 77 6.05 -1.54 3.05
N THR A 78 7.25 -1.58 3.64
CA THR A 78 8.41 -2.26 3.06
C THR A 78 9.14 -3.08 4.12
N GLY A 79 9.34 -4.38 3.86
CA GLY A 79 10.02 -5.30 4.79
C GLY A 79 9.11 -6.35 5.42
N GLY A 80 9.72 -7.37 6.04
CA GLY A 80 9.03 -8.46 6.73
C GLY A 80 8.12 -9.36 5.87
N THR A 81 8.28 -9.36 4.54
CA THR A 81 7.49 -10.19 3.61
C THR A 81 8.22 -11.46 3.15
N GLY A 82 9.38 -11.78 3.73
CA GLY A 82 10.12 -13.01 3.42
C GLY A 82 9.51 -14.26 4.07
N PHE A 83 10.32 -15.30 4.22
CA PHE A 83 9.93 -16.60 4.79
C PHE A 83 10.75 -16.98 6.04
N THR A 84 11.53 -16.05 6.60
CA THR A 84 12.22 -16.29 7.86
C THR A 84 11.24 -16.19 9.03
N GLY A 85 11.62 -16.73 10.20
CA GLY A 85 10.76 -16.65 11.39
C GLY A 85 10.52 -15.23 11.92
N ARG A 86 11.21 -14.21 11.39
CA ARG A 86 10.96 -12.79 11.69
C ARG A 86 9.98 -12.16 10.69
N ASP A 87 9.87 -12.68 9.47
CA ASP A 87 9.03 -12.08 8.43
C ASP A 87 7.53 -12.27 8.76
N VAL A 88 6.90 -11.25 9.34
CA VAL A 88 5.52 -11.32 9.85
C VAL A 88 4.58 -10.27 9.26
N THR A 89 5.01 -9.50 8.25
CA THR A 89 4.21 -8.38 7.70
C THR A 89 2.87 -8.85 7.13
N PRO A 90 2.77 -9.91 6.31
CA PRO A 90 1.48 -10.43 5.86
C PRO A 90 0.60 -10.92 7.02
N GLU A 91 1.17 -11.64 8.00
CA GLU A 91 0.46 -12.12 9.19
C GLU A 91 -0.10 -10.98 10.06
N ALA A 92 0.62 -9.86 10.11
CA ALA A 92 0.20 -8.68 10.84
C ALA A 92 -0.93 -7.94 10.12
N ILE A 93 -0.82 -7.77 8.80
CA ILE A 93 -1.64 -6.82 8.03
C ILE A 93 -2.85 -7.49 7.35
N GLU A 94 -2.72 -8.69 6.78
CA GLU A 94 -3.83 -9.33 6.06
C GLU A 94 -5.11 -9.51 6.91
N PRO A 95 -5.02 -9.82 8.23
CA PRO A 95 -6.22 -9.90 9.09
C PRO A 95 -6.95 -8.57 9.28
N LEU A 96 -6.34 -7.44 8.90
CA LEU A 96 -6.97 -6.11 8.96
C LEU A 96 -7.76 -5.79 7.69
N PHE A 97 -7.54 -6.52 6.58
CA PHE A 97 -8.22 -6.24 5.33
C PHE A 97 -9.70 -6.59 5.40
N GLU A 98 -10.55 -5.64 4.98
CA GLU A 98 -11.94 -5.91 4.64
C GLU A 98 -12.04 -6.59 3.28
N LYS A 99 -11.18 -6.19 2.35
CA LYS A 99 -11.08 -6.73 0.99
C LYS A 99 -9.63 -6.89 0.60
N ARG A 100 -9.21 -8.13 0.34
CA ARG A 100 -7.89 -8.45 -0.20
C ARG A 100 -7.82 -8.12 -1.70
N MET A 101 -6.65 -7.69 -2.17
CA MET A 101 -6.37 -7.36 -3.58
C MET A 101 -5.39 -8.36 -4.20
N ASP A 102 -5.85 -9.55 -4.56
CA ASP A 102 -4.98 -10.60 -5.13
C ASP A 102 -4.28 -10.16 -6.42
N GLY A 103 -4.96 -9.33 -7.23
CA GLY A 103 -4.39 -8.78 -8.46
C GLY A 103 -3.09 -8.00 -8.26
N PHE A 104 -2.89 -7.37 -7.10
CA PHE A 104 -1.64 -6.68 -6.79
C PHE A 104 -0.48 -7.66 -6.63
N SER A 105 -0.68 -8.71 -5.83
CA SER A 105 0.35 -9.74 -5.60
C SER A 105 0.76 -10.40 -6.92
N ILE A 106 -0.24 -10.78 -7.73
CA ILE A 106 -0.01 -11.38 -9.05
C ILE A 106 0.78 -10.44 -9.96
N ALA A 107 0.34 -9.17 -10.09
CA ALA A 107 1.02 -8.19 -10.94
C ALA A 107 2.45 -7.92 -10.48
N PHE A 108 2.67 -7.77 -9.17
CA PHE A 108 3.99 -7.58 -8.59
C PHE A 108 4.90 -8.78 -8.89
N HIS A 109 4.40 -10.00 -8.69
CA HIS A 109 5.21 -11.20 -8.94
C HIS A 109 5.49 -11.43 -10.43
N LEU A 110 4.59 -11.07 -11.35
CA LEU A 110 4.86 -11.08 -12.79
C LEU A 110 5.96 -10.09 -13.18
N LEU A 111 5.87 -8.85 -12.69
CA LEU A 111 6.88 -7.82 -12.92
C LEU A 111 8.23 -8.24 -12.34
N SER A 112 8.23 -8.72 -11.10
CA SER A 112 9.44 -9.18 -10.41
C SER A 112 10.05 -10.40 -11.10
N HIS A 113 9.23 -11.35 -11.58
CA HIS A 113 9.73 -12.52 -12.32
C HIS A 113 10.49 -12.11 -13.58
N ALA A 114 9.99 -11.11 -14.32
CA ALA A 114 10.68 -10.60 -15.50
C ALA A 114 12.05 -9.97 -15.18
N LYS A 115 12.29 -9.52 -13.94
CA LYS A 115 13.53 -8.84 -13.51
C LYS A 115 14.50 -9.75 -12.77
N ILE A 116 14.00 -10.57 -11.85
CA ILE A 116 14.81 -11.39 -10.91
C ILE A 116 14.50 -12.89 -10.99
N GLY A 117 13.70 -13.31 -11.98
CA GLY A 117 13.37 -14.71 -12.22
C GLY A 117 12.64 -15.36 -11.06
N THR A 118 13.04 -16.58 -10.71
CA THR A 118 12.41 -17.39 -9.66
C THR A 118 12.57 -16.80 -8.26
N SER A 119 13.51 -15.86 -8.05
CA SER A 119 13.72 -15.19 -6.76
C SER A 119 12.47 -14.48 -6.24
N THR A 120 11.56 -14.09 -7.13
CA THR A 120 10.24 -13.52 -6.78
C THR A 120 9.44 -14.38 -5.80
N ILE A 121 9.62 -15.71 -5.83
CA ILE A 121 8.91 -16.67 -4.97
C ILE A 121 9.29 -16.49 -3.48
N GLN A 122 10.44 -15.89 -3.18
CA GLN A 122 10.90 -15.64 -1.81
C GLN A 122 10.24 -14.43 -1.14
N SER A 123 9.28 -13.79 -1.78
CA SER A 123 8.53 -12.65 -1.25
C SER A 123 7.04 -12.94 -1.21
N ARG A 124 6.35 -12.32 -0.26
CA ARG A 124 4.89 -12.43 -0.06
C ARG A 124 4.24 -11.05 -0.14
N ALA A 125 4.43 -10.35 -1.26
CA ALA A 125 3.83 -9.04 -1.48
C ALA A 125 2.29 -9.19 -1.48
N THR A 126 1.60 -8.31 -0.76
CA THR A 126 0.14 -8.40 -0.55
C THR A 126 -0.46 -7.00 -0.46
N ALA A 127 -1.77 -6.88 -0.69
CA ALA A 127 -2.47 -5.61 -0.60
C ALA A 127 -3.96 -5.80 -0.27
N GLY A 128 -4.59 -4.75 0.21
CA GLY A 128 -5.99 -4.75 0.60
C GLY A 128 -6.55 -3.36 0.87
N VAL A 129 -7.83 -3.34 1.23
CA VAL A 129 -8.54 -2.15 1.75
C VAL A 129 -8.96 -2.43 3.19
N ALA A 130 -8.80 -1.44 4.07
CA ALA A 130 -9.34 -1.45 5.42
C ALA A 130 -9.72 -0.01 5.82
N GLY A 131 -10.94 0.21 6.32
CA GLY A 131 -11.40 1.53 6.77
C GLY A 131 -11.29 2.63 5.72
N ALA A 132 -11.57 2.31 4.45
CA ALA A 132 -11.35 3.19 3.30
C ALA A 132 -9.89 3.62 3.01
N THR A 133 -8.91 3.01 3.67
CA THR A 133 -7.48 3.17 3.39
C THR A 133 -6.99 2.03 2.50
N TYR A 134 -6.21 2.36 1.46
CA TYR A 134 -5.49 1.36 0.67
C TYR A 134 -4.19 0.96 1.36
N ILE A 135 -3.87 -0.32 1.39
CA ILE A 135 -2.65 -0.82 2.05
C ILE A 135 -1.90 -1.74 1.08
N PHE A 136 -0.63 -1.41 0.81
CA PHE A 136 0.26 -2.19 -0.06
C PHE A 136 1.52 -2.62 0.69
N CYS A 137 1.80 -3.91 0.72
CA CYS A 137 2.96 -4.48 1.41
C CYS A 137 4.01 -4.93 0.40
N LEU A 138 5.14 -4.24 0.37
CA LEU A 138 6.25 -4.50 -0.55
C LEU A 138 7.43 -5.18 0.16
N PRO A 139 8.28 -5.91 -0.57
CA PRO A 139 9.53 -6.44 -0.02
C PRO A 139 10.49 -5.33 0.45
N GLY A 140 11.38 -5.70 1.38
CA GLY A 140 12.31 -4.77 2.04
C GLY A 140 13.42 -4.20 1.17
N SER A 141 13.60 -4.67 -0.07
CA SER A 141 14.68 -4.19 -0.94
C SER A 141 14.30 -2.88 -1.64
N PRO A 142 15.23 -1.91 -1.80
CA PRO A 142 14.95 -0.71 -2.56
C PRO A 142 14.54 -1.00 -4.00
N GLY A 143 15.07 -2.07 -4.61
CA GLY A 143 14.69 -2.50 -5.95
C GLY A 143 13.20 -2.89 -6.03
N ALA A 144 12.74 -3.72 -5.09
CA ALA A 144 11.34 -4.09 -5.00
C ALA A 144 10.40 -2.90 -4.74
N CYS A 145 10.84 -1.92 -3.95
CA CYS A 145 10.09 -0.68 -3.74
C CYS A 145 9.93 0.11 -5.04
N ARG A 146 11.00 0.27 -5.82
CA ARG A 146 10.94 0.91 -7.15
C ARG A 146 10.03 0.14 -8.08
N ASP A 147 10.14 -1.18 -8.09
CA ASP A 147 9.36 -2.06 -8.94
C ASP A 147 7.86 -1.97 -8.65
N GLY A 148 7.48 -2.01 -7.38
CA GLY A 148 6.09 -1.85 -6.94
C GLY A 148 5.56 -0.45 -7.27
N TRP A 149 6.34 0.60 -7.00
CA TRP A 149 5.92 1.97 -7.29
C TRP A 149 5.83 2.24 -8.79
N ASP A 150 6.95 2.14 -9.49
CA ASP A 150 7.11 2.54 -10.90
C ASP A 150 6.26 1.64 -11.83
N GLY A 151 6.07 0.37 -11.46
CA GLY A 151 5.36 -0.61 -12.28
C GLY A 151 3.85 -0.73 -12.01
N ILE A 152 3.37 -0.27 -10.85
CA ILE A 152 1.99 -0.51 -10.42
C ILE A 152 1.40 0.74 -9.76
N LEU A 153 1.96 1.16 -8.62
CA LEU A 153 1.31 2.13 -7.75
C LEU A 153 1.22 3.53 -8.38
N ALA A 154 2.28 4.00 -9.05
CA ALA A 154 2.29 5.33 -9.66
C ALA A 154 1.11 5.54 -10.62
N ALA A 155 0.79 4.52 -11.43
CA ALA A 155 -0.34 4.58 -12.34
C ALA A 155 -1.68 4.43 -11.61
N GLN A 156 -1.78 3.49 -10.68
CA GLN A 156 -3.04 3.22 -9.96
C GLN A 156 -3.43 4.31 -8.96
N LEU A 157 -2.47 5.10 -8.49
CA LEU A 157 -2.69 6.22 -7.58
C LEU A 157 -2.78 7.57 -8.32
N ASP A 158 -2.71 7.58 -9.65
CA ASP A 158 -2.95 8.78 -10.46
C ASP A 158 -4.38 8.77 -11.01
N TYR A 159 -5.19 9.76 -10.61
CA TYR A 159 -6.59 9.92 -11.04
C TYR A 159 -6.76 10.03 -12.56
N ARG A 160 -5.71 10.43 -13.26
CA ARG A 160 -5.70 10.59 -14.72
C ARG A 160 -5.52 9.27 -15.46
N THR A 161 -5.12 8.20 -14.79
CA THR A 161 -4.87 6.90 -15.43
C THR A 161 -6.17 6.26 -15.92
N ARG A 162 -6.17 5.86 -17.19
CA ARG A 162 -7.21 5.07 -17.86
C ARG A 162 -6.78 3.60 -18.02
N PRO A 163 -7.73 2.64 -18.14
CA PRO A 163 -9.18 2.83 -18.13
C PRO A 163 -9.77 3.01 -16.73
N CYS A 164 -9.03 2.66 -15.68
CA CYS A 164 -9.44 2.83 -14.29
C CYS A 164 -8.22 2.97 -13.37
N ASN A 165 -8.44 3.57 -12.21
CA ASN A 165 -7.47 3.76 -11.14
C ASN A 165 -8.18 3.73 -9.77
N PHE A 166 -7.40 3.66 -8.69
CA PHE A 166 -7.96 3.62 -7.34
C PHE A 166 -8.58 4.94 -6.90
N VAL A 167 -7.99 6.07 -7.31
CA VAL A 167 -8.46 7.42 -6.92
C VAL A 167 -9.91 7.65 -7.33
N GLU A 168 -10.32 7.13 -8.48
CA GLU A 168 -11.68 7.25 -9.00
C GLU A 168 -12.75 6.60 -8.11
N ILE A 169 -12.38 5.57 -7.33
CA ILE A 169 -13.32 4.84 -6.46
C ILE A 169 -13.10 5.11 -4.97
N MET A 170 -12.12 5.93 -4.59
CA MET A 170 -11.79 6.22 -3.18
C MET A 170 -12.98 6.74 -2.37
N SER A 171 -13.74 7.68 -2.93
CA SER A 171 -14.91 8.28 -2.28
C SER A 171 -16.06 7.29 -2.00
N ARG A 172 -15.93 6.07 -2.53
CA ARG A 172 -16.94 5.02 -2.49
C ARG A 172 -16.56 3.84 -1.59
N LEU A 173 -15.34 3.82 -1.05
CA LEU A 173 -14.84 2.69 -0.26
C LEU A 173 -15.65 2.45 1.02
N ASP A 174 -16.12 3.52 1.65
CA ASP A 174 -16.91 3.52 2.89
C ASP A 174 -18.43 3.63 2.64
N GLU A 175 -18.93 3.49 1.41
CA GLU A 175 -20.38 3.52 1.11
C GLU A 175 -21.17 2.54 2.00
N HIS A 176 -20.57 1.39 2.31
CA HIS A 176 -21.16 0.36 3.15
C HIS A 176 -21.21 0.73 4.65
N LEU A 177 -20.35 1.65 5.10
CA LEU A 177 -20.35 2.23 6.44
C LEU A 177 -21.34 3.40 6.54
N ARG A 178 -21.48 4.18 5.46
CA ARG A 178 -22.35 5.36 5.39
C ARG A 178 -23.82 5.05 5.24
N ARG A 179 -24.20 3.87 4.74
CA ARG A 179 -25.62 3.45 4.68
C ARG A 179 -26.04 3.03 6.09
N PRO A 180 -26.82 3.84 6.83
CA PRO A 180 -27.55 3.27 7.93
C PRO A 180 -28.47 2.26 7.26
N LYS A 181 -28.43 1.00 7.66
CA LYS A 181 -29.55 0.12 7.33
C LYS A 181 -30.82 0.92 7.64
N ALA A 182 -31.79 0.86 6.73
CA ALA A 182 -33.19 0.92 7.12
C ALA A 182 -33.46 -0.23 8.12
N GLN A 183 -32.88 -0.12 9.31
CA GLN A 183 -33.21 -0.88 10.51
C GLN A 183 -34.46 -0.18 11.04
N GLY A 184 -35.61 -0.49 10.44
CA GLY A 184 -36.88 0.07 10.88
C GLY A 184 -37.96 0.30 9.82
N ALA A 185 -37.86 -0.28 8.61
CA ALA A 185 -39.06 -0.45 7.78
C ALA A 185 -39.70 -1.81 8.12
N THR A 186 -40.40 -1.86 9.24
CA THR A 186 -41.39 -2.90 9.54
C THR A 186 -42.54 -2.83 8.52
N VAL A 187 -42.86 -3.97 7.91
CA VAL A 187 -44.18 -4.63 8.00
C VAL A 187 -43.95 -6.12 8.11
#